data_AF-A0A0M2PXB3-F1
#
_entry.id   AF-A0A0M2PXB3-F1
#
_cell.length_a   1.000
_cell.length_b   1.000
_cell.length_c   1.000
_cell.angle_alpha   90.00
_cell.angle_beta   90.00
_cell.angle_gamma   90.00
#
_symmetry.space_group_name_H-M   'P 1'
#
loop_
_entity.id
_entity.type
_entity.pdbx_description
1 polymer ?
#
loop_
_entity_poly.entity_id
_entity_poly.type
_entity_poly.pdbx_seq_one_letter_code
_entity_poly.pdbx_strand_id
1 'polypeptide(L)'
;MYVFLILSISLNLSFLANILPNILYTMANGENLEVANRGINESEVYALKIIHLILPQYISRLGFLKSLTGRYLNSSMPLQNENTSSSLGIVLSIGFVTLLVNILLNNSSAQSKFLHPGFVRIFRYISSLNLYILLFSTVGGLGSIFALTISPQIRAWNRISVFIAFLAVMATSILLESAYYRFVKSGFHKICFYTLCVLIFYVGILDQTSLQFIPSYTDFENGFYNDQKFISTIESSLKPYSMVFQLPYVPYPEAGSLAKIGDYDHMRGYLHSKYLRWSYGSVRGREPSNWQKSISSEPIDEVLVKKLSVVGFDGIYIDRYGYEDNGRQIQSDFIEILKDYPLEDDQKRFMFFNIQDFKEKYIETLKVDREMCKDIALAKPMITFDTGFYAIETDGKDNWRWSNQTGQIKLTNSTKQERSVTMGMEVASGSSTPSSLKVYTDDGDYESNITTISGTPTEYSITLTLKPMHETIINFESNAQQVESLDTRIMFFRLLNFTFTFSDPKEQKCW
;
A
#
# COMPACT_ATOMS: atom_id res chain seq x y z
N MET A 1 -25.15 28.53 -17.11
CA MET A 1 -25.79 27.67 -16.09
C MET A 1 -25.98 26.24 -16.61
N TYR A 2 -26.70 26.03 -17.71
CA TYR A 2 -26.93 24.68 -18.28
C TYR A 2 -25.64 23.92 -18.62
N VAL A 3 -24.66 24.54 -19.28
CA VAL A 3 -23.38 23.89 -19.60
C VAL A 3 -22.64 23.41 -18.34
N PHE A 4 -22.62 24.23 -17.28
CA PHE A 4 -22.01 23.86 -16.01
C PHE A 4 -22.72 22.66 -15.36
N LEU A 5 -24.06 22.66 -15.37
CA LEU A 5 -24.85 21.57 -14.83
C LEU A 5 -24.60 20.26 -15.60
N ILE A 6 -24.59 20.32 -16.93
CA ILE A 6 -24.32 19.17 -17.80
C ILE A 6 -22.92 18.60 -17.52
N LEU A 7 -21.91 19.46 -17.44
CA LEU A 7 -20.54 19.03 -17.13
C LEU A 7 -20.43 18.41 -15.75
N SER A 8 -21.06 19.01 -14.74
CA SER A 8 -21.08 18.48 -13.37
C SER A 8 -21.75 17.11 -13.31
N ILE A 9 -22.92 16.96 -13.93
CA ILE A 9 -23.64 15.67 -13.98
C ILE A 9 -22.80 14.63 -14.72
N SER A 10 -22.20 14.99 -15.86
CA SER A 10 -21.37 14.08 -16.64
C SER A 10 -20.14 13.60 -15.87
N LEU A 11 -19.47 14.49 -15.13
CA LEU A 11 -18.33 14.15 -14.27
C LEU A 11 -18.74 13.19 -13.15
N ASN A 12 -19.85 13.47 -12.46
CA ASN A 12 -20.33 12.62 -11.37
C ASN A 12 -20.80 11.25 -11.88
N LEU A 13 -21.51 11.18 -13.00
CA LEU A 13 -21.90 9.89 -13.60
C LEU A 13 -20.68 9.06 -14.00
N SER A 14 -19.68 9.70 -14.60
CA SER A 14 -18.44 9.01 -15.02
C SER A 14 -17.67 8.48 -13.83
N PHE A 15 -17.59 9.26 -12.74
CA PHE A 15 -16.99 8.84 -11.49
C PHE A 15 -17.73 7.64 -10.86
N LEU A 16 -19.06 7.71 -10.78
CA LEU A 16 -19.87 6.60 -10.27
C LEU A 16 -19.73 5.34 -11.11
N ALA A 17 -19.75 5.47 -12.45
CA ALA A 17 -19.55 4.34 -13.35
C ALA A 17 -18.16 3.70 -13.17
N ASN A 18 -17.13 4.50 -12.89
CA ASN A 18 -15.77 4.02 -12.64
C ASN A 18 -15.66 3.25 -11.31
N ILE A 19 -16.38 3.69 -10.26
CA ILE A 19 -16.33 3.10 -8.92
C ILE A 19 -17.33 1.93 -8.76
N LEU A 20 -18.34 1.83 -9.62
CA LEU A 20 -19.40 0.83 -9.51
C LEU A 20 -18.90 -0.62 -9.34
N PRO A 21 -17.89 -1.12 -10.08
CA PRO A 21 -17.38 -2.48 -9.87
C PRO A 21 -16.83 -2.70 -8.46
N ASN A 22 -16.20 -1.69 -7.86
CA ASN A 22 -15.67 -1.77 -6.50
C ASN A 22 -16.81 -1.82 -5.47
N ILE A 23 -17.85 -1.01 -5.66
CA ILE A 23 -19.05 -1.05 -4.80
C ILE A 23 -19.69 -2.43 -4.87
N LEU A 24 -19.93 -2.97 -6.08
CA LEU A 24 -20.53 -4.29 -6.26
C LEU A 24 -19.68 -5.41 -5.63
N TYR A 25 -18.35 -5.34 -5.81
CA TYR A 25 -17.43 -6.31 -5.21
C TYR A 25 -17.46 -6.24 -3.67
N THR A 26 -17.49 -5.04 -3.10
CA THR A 26 -17.56 -4.82 -1.64
C THR A 26 -18.91 -5.29 -1.08
N MET A 27 -20.02 -5.06 -1.79
CA MET A 27 -21.32 -5.60 -1.40
C MET A 27 -21.37 -7.13 -1.40
N ALA A 28 -20.66 -7.78 -2.33
CA ALA A 28 -20.63 -9.24 -2.45
C ALA A 28 -19.65 -9.92 -1.47
N ASN A 29 -18.55 -9.27 -1.11
CA ASN A 29 -17.44 -9.88 -0.35
C ASN A 29 -17.17 -9.20 1.01
N GLY A 30 -17.95 -8.18 1.38
CA GLY A 30 -17.71 -7.36 2.56
C GLY A 30 -16.55 -6.38 2.39
N GLU A 31 -16.48 -5.42 3.33
CA GLU A 31 -15.37 -4.47 3.44
C GLU A 31 -14.05 -5.18 3.76
N ASN A 32 -12.93 -4.63 3.26
CA ASN A 32 -11.60 -5.14 3.58
C ASN A 32 -10.90 -4.18 4.53
N LEU A 33 -10.82 -4.57 5.80
CA LEU A 33 -10.22 -3.76 6.86
C LEU A 33 -8.69 -3.77 6.86
N GLU A 34 -8.02 -4.50 5.95
CA GLU A 34 -6.55 -4.50 5.88
C GLU A 34 -6.01 -3.58 4.77
N VAL A 35 -6.85 -3.11 3.85
CA VAL A 35 -6.41 -2.36 2.67
C VAL A 35 -7.06 -0.98 2.65
N ALA A 36 -6.31 0.03 2.18
CA ALA A 36 -6.79 1.40 2.07
C ALA A 36 -7.33 2.00 3.39
N ASN A 37 -6.83 1.53 4.54
CA ASN A 37 -7.03 2.21 5.83
C ASN A 37 -6.28 3.53 5.80
N ARG A 38 -7.03 4.61 5.55
CA ARG A 38 -6.49 5.97 5.49
C ARG A 38 -7.04 6.78 6.66
N GLY A 39 -6.13 7.36 7.42
CA GLY A 39 -6.49 8.27 8.51
C GLY A 39 -6.82 9.67 8.01
N ILE A 40 -7.67 10.40 8.74
CA ILE A 40 -7.98 11.81 8.46
C ILE A 40 -6.68 12.64 8.47
N ASN A 41 -5.76 12.33 9.38
CA ASN A 41 -4.45 12.98 9.50
C ASN A 41 -3.62 12.92 8.21
N GLU A 42 -3.79 11.90 7.37
CA GLU A 42 -3.03 11.78 6.11
C GLU A 42 -3.34 12.90 5.12
N SER A 43 -4.53 13.49 5.20
CA SER A 43 -4.90 14.65 4.40
C SER A 43 -4.03 15.87 4.71
N GLU A 44 -3.52 15.98 5.94
CA GLU A 44 -2.60 17.05 6.36
C GLU A 44 -1.14 16.65 6.23
N VAL A 45 -0.80 15.41 6.59
CA VAL A 45 0.57 14.91 6.48
C VAL A 45 1.05 15.05 5.04
N TYR A 46 0.23 14.63 4.07
CA TYR A 46 0.55 14.74 2.64
C TYR A 46 -0.11 15.95 1.97
N ALA A 47 -0.42 17.00 2.73
CA ALA A 47 -0.88 18.25 2.16
C ALA A 47 0.25 18.98 1.42
N LEU A 48 -0.16 19.90 0.56
CA LEU A 48 0.72 20.85 -0.08
C LEU A 48 1.29 21.83 0.96
N LYS A 49 2.59 22.11 0.91
CA LYS A 49 3.17 23.27 1.60
C LYS A 49 3.55 24.31 0.58
N ILE A 50 3.01 25.52 0.73
CA ILE A 50 3.20 26.65 -0.20
C ILE A 50 4.69 26.93 -0.45
N ILE A 51 5.52 26.82 0.60
CA ILE A 51 6.95 27.03 0.49
C ILE A 51 7.62 26.04 -0.48
N HIS A 52 7.16 24.79 -0.58
CA HIS A 52 7.70 23.82 -1.54
C HIS A 52 7.33 24.16 -2.99
N LEU A 53 6.23 24.87 -3.25
CA LEU A 53 5.91 25.37 -4.60
C LEU A 53 6.90 26.46 -5.06
N ILE A 54 7.39 27.27 -4.13
CA ILE A 54 8.18 28.47 -4.42
C ILE A 54 9.68 28.17 -4.37
N LEU A 55 10.11 27.30 -3.46
CA LEU A 55 11.50 26.93 -3.35
C LEU A 55 11.97 26.24 -4.64
N PRO A 56 13.18 26.55 -5.13
CA PRO A 56 13.82 25.83 -6.23
C PRO A 56 13.90 24.33 -5.95
N GLN A 57 14.13 23.54 -6.99
CA GLN A 57 14.26 22.10 -6.80
C GLN A 57 15.47 21.78 -5.89
N TYR A 58 15.27 20.92 -4.89
CA TYR A 58 16.31 20.61 -3.90
C TYR A 58 17.55 19.90 -4.47
N ILE A 59 17.44 19.41 -5.72
CA ILE A 59 18.50 18.78 -6.51
C ILE A 59 18.86 19.59 -7.77
N SER A 60 18.51 20.88 -7.79
CA SER A 60 18.83 21.82 -8.88
C SER A 60 20.31 21.79 -9.26
N ARG A 61 20.60 21.94 -10.56
CA ARG A 61 21.98 22.02 -11.09
C ARG A 61 22.69 23.32 -10.67
N LEU A 62 21.92 24.34 -10.28
CA LEU A 62 22.44 25.62 -9.84
C LEU A 62 22.73 25.55 -8.32
N GLY A 63 24.01 25.53 -7.95
CA GLY A 63 24.43 25.30 -6.56
C GLY A 63 23.83 26.28 -5.54
N PHE A 64 23.64 27.55 -5.92
CA PHE A 64 23.02 28.53 -5.03
C PHE A 64 21.52 28.25 -4.78
N LEU A 65 20.79 27.76 -5.79
CA LEU A 65 19.38 27.36 -5.66
C LEU A 65 19.21 26.12 -4.81
N LYS A 66 20.05 25.12 -5.07
CA LYS A 66 20.15 23.92 -4.24
C LYS A 66 20.43 24.27 -2.78
N SER A 67 21.36 25.19 -2.52
CA SER A 67 21.69 25.63 -1.15
C SER A 67 20.51 26.31 -0.46
N LEU A 68 19.75 27.14 -1.17
CA LEU A 68 18.56 27.82 -0.62
C LEU A 68 17.51 26.82 -0.13
N THR A 69 17.15 25.85 -0.97
CA THR A 69 16.19 24.79 -0.58
C THR A 69 16.76 23.89 0.50
N GLY A 70 18.05 23.57 0.43
CA GLY A 70 18.75 22.78 1.44
C GLY A 70 18.70 23.39 2.85
N ARG A 71 18.77 24.72 2.97
CA ARG A 71 18.60 25.40 4.27
C ARG A 71 17.23 25.09 4.89
N TYR A 72 16.17 25.14 4.09
CA TYR A 72 14.82 24.84 4.58
C TYR A 72 14.67 23.37 4.98
N LEU A 73 15.15 22.45 4.14
CA LEU A 73 15.05 21.01 4.38
C LEU A 73 15.88 20.56 5.60
N ASN A 74 17.04 21.18 5.84
CA ASN A 74 17.92 20.85 6.96
C ASN A 74 17.47 21.47 8.31
N SER A 75 16.41 22.29 8.31
CA SER A 75 15.94 23.01 9.51
C SER A 75 14.91 22.25 10.36
N SER A 76 14.83 20.91 10.24
CA SER A 76 13.89 20.06 10.99
C SER A 76 12.43 20.55 10.99
N MET A 77 11.99 21.13 9.87
CA MET A 77 10.64 21.64 9.71
C MET A 77 9.64 20.47 9.73
N PRO A 78 8.45 20.62 10.34
CA PRO A 78 7.47 19.55 10.39
C PRO A 78 6.86 19.25 9.00
N LEU A 79 6.27 18.07 8.86
CA LEU A 79 5.50 17.62 7.68
C LEU A 79 6.29 17.69 6.36
N GLN A 80 7.51 17.17 6.37
CA GLN A 80 8.37 17.04 5.20
C GLN A 80 8.28 15.60 4.67
N ASN A 81 7.82 15.44 3.43
CA ASN A 81 7.68 14.12 2.79
C ASN A 81 7.72 14.27 1.25
N GLU A 82 6.88 13.52 0.53
CA GLU A 82 6.73 13.66 -0.93
C GLU A 82 6.30 15.08 -1.38
N ASN A 83 5.79 15.93 -0.49
CA ASN A 83 5.52 17.34 -0.81
C ASN A 83 6.77 18.16 -1.16
N THR A 84 7.97 17.66 -0.86
CA THR A 84 9.25 18.27 -1.24
C THR A 84 9.51 18.22 -2.75
N SER A 85 8.84 17.32 -3.48
CA SER A 85 8.95 17.22 -4.95
C SER A 85 7.94 18.10 -5.69
N SER A 86 7.16 18.93 -4.99
CA SER A 86 6.14 19.80 -5.58
C SER A 86 6.68 21.14 -6.11
N SER A 87 8.00 21.30 -6.22
CA SER A 87 8.63 22.55 -6.69
C SER A 87 8.18 22.93 -8.10
N LEU A 88 7.68 24.16 -8.25
CA LEU A 88 7.37 24.74 -9.55
C LEU A 88 8.64 25.26 -10.26
N GLY A 89 9.69 25.51 -9.49
CA GLY A 89 10.89 26.20 -9.94
C GLY A 89 10.66 27.69 -10.17
N ILE A 90 11.73 28.47 -10.18
CA ILE A 90 11.71 29.93 -10.10
C ILE A 90 10.80 30.56 -11.15
N VAL A 91 10.89 30.09 -12.40
CA VAL A 91 10.14 30.65 -13.52
C VAL A 91 8.63 30.51 -13.28
N LEU A 92 8.17 29.33 -12.89
CA LEU A 92 6.75 29.10 -12.66
C LEU A 92 6.30 29.64 -11.30
N SER A 93 7.19 29.72 -10.31
CA SER A 93 6.90 30.41 -9.05
C SER A 93 6.55 31.88 -9.28
N ILE A 94 7.17 32.56 -10.26
CA ILE A 94 6.79 33.93 -10.65
C ILE A 94 5.36 33.97 -11.19
N GLY A 95 5.00 33.05 -12.11
CA GLY A 95 3.64 32.93 -12.63
C GLY A 95 2.62 32.68 -11.52
N PHE A 96 2.90 31.71 -10.64
CA PHE A 96 2.08 31.37 -9.47
C PHE A 96 1.86 32.55 -8.53
N VAL A 97 2.93 33.25 -8.12
CA VAL A 97 2.82 34.43 -7.24
C VAL A 97 2.04 35.55 -7.93
N THR A 98 2.25 35.75 -9.24
CA THR A 98 1.51 36.77 -10.00
C THR A 98 0.01 36.48 -10.02
N LEU A 99 -0.39 35.21 -10.12
CA LEU A 99 -1.79 34.81 -10.03
C LEU A 99 -2.42 35.16 -8.68
N LEU A 100 -1.68 35.00 -7.57
CA LEU A 100 -2.13 35.38 -6.23
C LEU A 100 -2.22 36.91 -6.07
N VAL A 101 -1.18 37.63 -6.50
CA VAL A 101 -1.16 39.10 -6.47
C VAL A 101 -2.33 39.68 -7.29
N ASN A 102 -2.67 39.07 -8.42
CA ASN A 102 -3.78 39.50 -9.24
C ASN A 102 -5.14 39.42 -8.53
N ILE A 103 -5.34 38.45 -7.64
CA ILE A 103 -6.54 38.39 -6.78
C ILE A 103 -6.56 39.56 -5.80
N LEU A 104 -5.42 39.86 -5.17
CA LEU A 104 -5.33 40.97 -4.21
C LEU A 104 -5.56 42.33 -4.85
N LEU A 105 -5.08 42.52 -6.08
CA LEU A 105 -5.23 43.79 -6.79
C LEU A 105 -6.69 44.07 -7.20
N ASN A 106 -7.51 43.03 -7.41
CA ASN A 106 -8.95 43.02 -7.76
C ASN A 106 -9.49 44.24 -8.55
N ASN A 107 -8.68 44.85 -9.42
CA ASN A 107 -8.98 46.13 -10.05
C ASN A 107 -8.67 46.04 -11.54
N SER A 108 -9.71 46.14 -12.36
CA SER A 108 -9.64 46.12 -13.83
C SER A 108 -8.67 47.17 -14.40
N SER A 109 -8.58 48.34 -13.77
CA SER A 109 -7.69 49.43 -14.18
C SER A 109 -6.23 49.16 -13.84
N ALA A 110 -5.94 48.47 -12.73
CA ALA A 110 -4.59 48.05 -12.40
C ALA A 110 -4.13 46.91 -13.32
N GLN A 111 -5.02 45.97 -13.64
CA GLN A 111 -4.71 44.80 -14.48
C GLN A 111 -4.46 45.19 -15.94
N SER A 112 -5.25 46.10 -16.51
CA SER A 112 -5.08 46.58 -17.89
C SER A 112 -3.77 47.36 -18.11
N LYS A 113 -3.10 47.82 -17.04
CA LYS A 113 -1.78 48.43 -17.12
C LYS A 113 -0.65 47.43 -17.37
N PHE A 114 -0.83 46.15 -17.01
CA PHE A 114 0.24 45.13 -17.09
C PHE A 114 -0.08 43.99 -18.06
N LEU A 115 -1.37 43.68 -18.25
CA LEU A 115 -1.84 42.61 -19.12
C LEU A 115 -2.44 43.17 -20.42
N HIS A 116 -2.24 42.46 -21.52
CA HIS A 116 -2.94 42.75 -22.76
C HIS A 116 -4.47 42.59 -22.56
N PRO A 117 -5.32 43.51 -23.07
CA PRO A 117 -6.77 43.49 -22.82
C PRO A 117 -7.45 42.14 -23.14
N GLY A 118 -6.96 41.44 -24.18
CA GLY A 118 -7.47 40.13 -24.57
C GLY A 118 -7.29 39.02 -23.53
N PHE A 119 -6.32 39.17 -22.60
CA PHE A 119 -6.01 38.14 -21.60
C PHE A 119 -6.56 38.42 -20.21
N VAL A 120 -7.04 39.62 -19.91
CA VAL A 120 -7.49 40.01 -18.56
C VAL A 120 -8.56 39.05 -18.03
N ARG A 121 -9.50 38.64 -18.89
CA ARG A 121 -10.59 37.74 -18.50
C ARG A 121 -10.09 36.34 -18.15
N ILE A 122 -9.28 35.72 -19.02
CA ILE A 122 -8.75 34.38 -18.76
C ILE A 122 -7.82 34.38 -17.55
N PHE A 123 -6.99 35.43 -17.40
CA PHE A 123 -6.06 35.59 -16.27
C PHE A 123 -6.79 35.63 -14.93
N ARG A 124 -7.95 36.29 -14.85
CA ARG A 124 -8.82 36.25 -13.66
C ARG A 124 -9.32 34.85 -13.35
N TYR A 125 -9.80 34.10 -14.34
CA TYR A 125 -10.32 32.75 -14.10
C TYR A 125 -9.22 31.80 -13.60
N ILE A 126 -8.04 31.82 -14.22
CA ILE A 126 -6.92 30.98 -13.77
C ILE A 126 -6.38 31.43 -12.41
N SER A 127 -6.42 32.73 -12.09
CA SER A 127 -6.11 33.24 -10.74
C SER A 127 -7.07 32.69 -9.69
N SER A 128 -8.38 32.74 -9.94
CA SER A 128 -9.39 32.22 -9.01
C SER A 128 -9.28 30.72 -8.83
N LEU A 129 -9.04 29.98 -9.92
CA LEU A 129 -8.83 28.53 -9.86
C LEU A 129 -7.56 28.16 -9.09
N ASN A 130 -6.46 28.89 -9.32
CA ASN A 130 -5.20 28.69 -8.60
C ASN A 130 -5.38 28.91 -7.08
N LEU A 131 -6.10 29.97 -6.68
CA LEU A 131 -6.40 30.23 -5.28
C LEU A 131 -7.26 29.11 -4.68
N TYR A 132 -8.30 28.67 -5.39
CA TYR A 132 -9.15 27.57 -4.91
C TYR A 132 -8.35 26.28 -4.69
N ILE A 133 -7.52 25.88 -5.67
CA ILE A 133 -6.66 24.69 -5.55
C ILE A 133 -5.70 24.83 -4.36
N LEU A 134 -5.11 26.01 -4.17
CA LEU A 134 -4.20 26.27 -3.04
C LEU A 134 -4.89 26.13 -1.69
N LEU A 135 -6.06 26.78 -1.51
CA LEU A 135 -6.86 26.70 -0.28
C LEU A 135 -7.39 25.30 -0.02
N PHE A 136 -7.65 24.53 -1.08
CA PHE A 136 -8.11 23.16 -0.96
C PHE A 136 -6.99 22.23 -0.50
N SER A 137 -5.79 22.37 -1.07
CA SER A 137 -4.71 21.39 -0.93
C SER A 137 -3.67 21.68 0.14
N THR A 138 -3.64 22.90 0.70
CA THR A 138 -2.67 23.28 1.73
C THR A 138 -2.94 22.58 3.08
N VAL A 139 -1.92 22.51 3.94
CA VAL A 139 -2.07 22.07 5.33
C VAL A 139 -3.17 22.88 6.02
N GLY A 140 -4.14 22.20 6.64
CA GLY A 140 -5.34 22.82 7.24
C GLY A 140 -6.38 23.35 6.23
N GLY A 141 -6.27 22.97 4.96
CA GLY A 141 -7.15 23.41 3.88
C GLY A 141 -8.49 22.69 3.80
N LEU A 142 -9.27 22.98 2.75
CA LEU A 142 -10.59 22.37 2.53
C LEU A 142 -10.51 20.84 2.36
N GLY A 143 -9.37 20.31 1.92
CA GLY A 143 -9.11 18.88 1.84
C GLY A 143 -9.18 18.17 3.21
N SER A 144 -8.73 18.84 4.29
CA SER A 144 -8.88 18.33 5.66
C SER A 144 -10.35 18.25 6.07
N ILE A 145 -11.16 19.25 5.70
CA ILE A 145 -12.61 19.26 5.97
C ILE A 145 -13.30 18.13 5.19
N PHE A 146 -12.93 17.91 3.93
CA PHE A 146 -13.44 16.80 3.14
C PHE A 146 -13.10 15.45 3.78
N ALA A 147 -11.85 15.27 4.25
CA ALA A 147 -11.42 14.06 4.94
C ALA A 147 -12.21 13.80 6.23
N LEU A 148 -12.50 14.86 6.98
CA LEU A 148 -13.25 14.79 8.25
C LEU A 148 -14.75 14.53 8.04
N THR A 149 -15.36 15.13 7.02
CA THR A 149 -16.84 15.14 6.86
C THR A 149 -17.37 14.20 5.80
N ILE A 150 -16.56 13.82 4.81
CA ILE A 150 -17.00 13.02 3.66
C ILE A 150 -16.19 11.73 3.57
N SER A 151 -14.88 11.80 3.36
CA SER A 151 -14.04 10.60 3.23
C SER A 151 -12.54 10.90 3.31
N PRO A 152 -11.77 10.18 4.15
CA PRO A 152 -10.31 10.28 4.19
C PRO A 152 -9.63 9.52 3.03
N GLN A 153 -10.38 8.93 2.11
CA GLN A 153 -9.83 8.13 1.03
C GLN A 153 -9.01 8.94 0.03
N ILE A 154 -9.16 10.26 -0.06
CA ILE A 154 -8.31 11.09 -0.93
C ILE A 154 -7.22 11.76 -0.08
N ARG A 155 -5.98 11.35 -0.29
CA ARG A 155 -4.77 11.88 0.36
C ARG A 155 -3.80 12.46 -0.68
N ALA A 156 -2.65 12.93 -0.20
CA ALA A 156 -1.57 13.41 -1.06
C ALA A 156 -2.00 14.60 -1.94
N TRP A 157 -2.65 15.58 -1.31
CA TRP A 157 -3.07 16.81 -1.97
C TRP A 157 -1.89 17.60 -2.55
N ASN A 158 -0.66 17.39 -2.07
CA ASN A 158 0.56 17.91 -2.69
C ASN A 158 0.69 17.56 -4.18
N ARG A 159 0.16 16.42 -4.63
CA ARG A 159 0.23 15.97 -6.03
C ARG A 159 -0.60 16.84 -6.98
N ILE A 160 -1.53 17.66 -6.46
CA ILE A 160 -2.25 18.65 -7.27
C ILE A 160 -1.33 19.76 -7.81
N SER A 161 -0.10 19.85 -7.33
CA SER A 161 0.93 20.78 -7.78
C SER A 161 1.15 20.77 -9.30
N VAL A 162 0.90 19.65 -10.01
CA VAL A 162 0.94 19.60 -11.48
C VAL A 162 -0.10 20.52 -12.12
N PHE A 163 -1.30 20.61 -11.54
CA PHE A 163 -2.34 21.54 -12.02
C PHE A 163 -1.95 23.00 -11.71
N ILE A 164 -1.35 23.26 -10.54
CA ILE A 164 -0.80 24.58 -10.21
C ILE A 164 0.30 24.96 -11.20
N ALA A 165 1.19 24.03 -11.54
CA ALA A 165 2.24 24.23 -12.52
C ALA A 165 1.67 24.59 -13.90
N PHE A 166 0.62 23.89 -14.34
CA PHE A 166 -0.07 24.23 -15.59
C PHE A 166 -0.63 25.66 -15.58
N LEU A 167 -1.31 26.07 -14.50
CA LEU A 167 -1.84 27.43 -14.37
C LEU A 167 -0.71 28.47 -14.31
N ALA A 168 0.40 28.15 -13.64
CA ALA A 168 1.59 28.99 -13.56
C ALA A 168 2.32 29.14 -14.91
N VAL A 169 2.38 28.08 -15.71
CA VAL A 169 2.88 28.13 -17.10
C VAL A 169 2.00 29.05 -17.93
N MET A 170 0.66 28.87 -17.87
CA MET A 170 -0.28 29.75 -18.58
C MET A 170 -0.09 31.22 -18.17
N ALA A 171 0.01 31.48 -16.87
CA ALA A 171 0.22 32.83 -16.36
C ALA A 171 1.53 33.44 -16.89
N THR A 172 2.62 32.68 -16.83
CA THR A 172 3.94 33.12 -17.32
C THR A 172 3.90 33.42 -18.82
N SER A 173 3.27 32.56 -19.62
CA SER A 173 3.09 32.77 -21.06
C SER A 173 2.28 34.02 -21.36
N ILE A 174 1.17 34.25 -20.66
CA ILE A 174 0.34 35.46 -20.82
C ILE A 174 1.13 36.73 -20.47
N LEU A 175 1.96 36.68 -19.42
CA LEU A 175 2.82 37.81 -19.04
C LEU A 175 3.87 38.11 -20.10
N LEU A 176 4.53 37.09 -20.63
CA LEU A 176 5.49 37.23 -21.73
C LEU A 176 4.83 37.78 -23.00
N GLU A 177 3.65 37.28 -23.36
CA GLU A 177 2.92 37.77 -24.52
C GLU A 177 2.43 39.21 -24.34
N SER A 178 1.95 39.56 -23.14
CA SER A 178 1.58 40.94 -22.78
C SER A 178 2.79 41.88 -22.86
N ALA A 179 3.96 41.42 -22.39
CA ALA A 179 5.21 42.17 -22.50
C ALA A 179 5.66 42.34 -23.96
N TYR A 180 5.48 41.32 -24.80
CA TYR A 180 5.76 41.39 -26.23
C TYR A 180 4.95 42.51 -26.89
N TYR A 181 3.62 42.51 -26.74
CA TYR A 181 2.76 43.54 -27.33
C TYR A 181 3.09 44.96 -26.84
N ARG A 182 3.57 45.08 -25.59
CA ARG A 182 3.88 46.37 -25.00
C ARG A 182 5.24 46.91 -25.41
N PHE A 183 6.30 46.11 -25.33
CA PHE A 183 7.68 46.58 -25.43
C PHE A 183 8.36 46.27 -26.77
N VAL A 184 7.86 45.29 -27.54
CA VAL A 184 8.48 44.92 -28.81
C VAL A 184 7.92 45.79 -29.93
N LYS A 185 8.67 46.83 -30.29
CA LYS A 185 8.29 47.81 -31.34
C LYS A 185 9.24 47.85 -32.54
N SER A 186 10.40 47.20 -32.47
CA SER A 186 11.37 47.14 -33.57
C SER A 186 12.04 45.78 -33.68
N GLY A 187 12.77 45.55 -34.78
CA GLY A 187 13.52 44.30 -35.01
C GLY A 187 14.53 44.00 -33.89
N PHE A 188 15.22 45.02 -33.36
CA PHE A 188 16.14 44.86 -32.24
C PHE A 188 15.43 44.38 -30.95
N HIS A 189 14.29 44.99 -30.60
CA HIS A 189 13.49 44.56 -29.44
C HIS A 189 13.02 43.10 -29.59
N LYS A 190 12.71 42.68 -30.81
CA LYS A 190 12.28 41.30 -31.12
C LYS A 190 13.41 40.30 -30.84
N ILE A 191 14.64 40.62 -31.25
CA ILE A 191 15.83 39.80 -30.96
C ILE A 191 16.07 39.72 -29.43
N CYS A 192 16.06 40.86 -28.74
CA CYS A 192 16.23 40.90 -27.29
C CYS A 192 15.17 40.08 -26.55
N PHE A 193 13.90 40.20 -26.96
CA PHE A 193 12.79 39.46 -26.35
C PHE A 193 12.95 37.95 -26.53
N TYR A 194 13.23 37.47 -27.74
CA TYR A 194 13.43 36.03 -27.94
C TYR A 194 14.67 35.51 -27.23
N THR A 195 15.74 36.30 -27.18
CA THR A 195 16.93 35.94 -26.38
C THR A 195 16.56 35.78 -24.91
N LEU A 196 15.76 36.71 -24.35
CA LEU A 196 15.26 36.60 -22.99
C LEU A 196 14.37 35.35 -22.79
N CYS A 197 13.47 35.05 -23.74
CA CYS A 197 12.66 33.82 -23.67
C CYS A 197 13.52 32.56 -23.65
N VAL A 198 14.56 32.51 -24.48
CA VAL A 198 15.53 31.40 -24.51
C VAL A 198 16.26 31.29 -23.17
N LEU A 199 16.71 32.40 -22.60
CA LEU A 199 17.36 32.41 -21.28
C LEU A 199 16.42 31.94 -20.17
N ILE A 200 15.17 32.42 -20.14
CA ILE A 200 14.14 31.97 -19.18
C ILE A 200 13.91 30.47 -19.31
N PHE A 201 13.80 29.96 -20.54
CA PHE A 201 13.64 28.53 -20.81
C PHE A 201 14.82 27.72 -20.26
N TYR A 202 16.06 28.11 -20.57
CA TYR A 202 17.25 27.42 -20.07
C TYR A 202 17.38 27.48 -18.54
N VAL A 203 17.09 28.62 -17.91
CA VAL A 203 17.09 28.74 -16.45
C VAL A 203 16.03 27.83 -15.83
N GLY A 204 14.83 27.79 -16.41
CA GLY A 204 13.76 26.88 -15.98
C GLY A 204 14.19 25.41 -16.04
N ILE A 205 14.84 24.98 -17.14
CA ILE A 205 15.37 23.62 -17.28
C ILE A 205 16.48 23.33 -16.26
N LEU A 206 17.41 24.25 -16.04
CA LEU A 206 18.50 24.07 -15.08
C LEU A 206 18.01 23.98 -13.64
N ASP A 207 16.92 24.69 -13.32
CA ASP A 207 16.29 24.63 -12.02
C ASP A 207 15.48 23.33 -11.82
N GLN A 208 14.68 22.95 -12.81
CA GLN A 208 13.75 21.82 -12.71
C GLN A 208 14.38 20.45 -13.01
N THR A 209 15.60 20.39 -13.56
CA THR A 209 16.25 19.12 -13.91
C THR A 209 17.53 18.90 -13.10
N SER A 210 17.88 17.62 -12.90
CA SER A 210 19.10 17.18 -12.23
C SER A 210 19.66 15.96 -12.94
N LEU A 211 20.98 15.73 -12.82
CA LEU A 211 21.57 14.45 -13.23
C LEU A 211 21.09 13.30 -12.33
N GLN A 212 20.62 13.61 -11.12
CA GLN A 212 20.05 12.61 -10.20
C GLN A 212 18.72 12.03 -10.69
N PHE A 213 18.05 12.67 -11.67
CA PHE A 213 16.86 12.11 -12.31
C PHE A 213 17.19 11.09 -13.40
N ILE A 214 18.46 10.98 -13.80
CA ILE A 214 18.88 9.99 -14.78
C ILE A 214 18.98 8.65 -14.04
N PRO A 215 18.09 7.68 -14.32
CA PRO A 215 18.19 6.37 -13.71
C PRO A 215 19.48 5.68 -14.13
N SER A 216 19.93 4.68 -13.37
CA SER A 216 21.02 3.81 -13.79
C SER A 216 20.53 2.85 -14.88
N TYR A 217 20.42 3.34 -16.12
CA TYR A 217 19.85 2.58 -17.24
C TYR A 217 20.54 1.23 -17.44
N THR A 218 21.86 1.18 -17.28
CA THR A 218 22.64 -0.06 -17.38
C THR A 218 22.22 -1.08 -16.33
N ASP A 219 21.97 -0.67 -15.10
CA ASP A 219 21.57 -1.59 -14.02
C ASP A 219 20.13 -2.07 -14.22
N PHE A 220 19.22 -1.18 -14.65
CA PHE A 220 17.84 -1.55 -14.98
C PHE A 220 17.78 -2.50 -16.19
N GLU A 221 18.57 -2.24 -17.23
CA GLU A 221 18.65 -3.09 -18.42
C GLU A 221 19.21 -4.48 -18.06
N ASN A 222 20.31 -4.53 -17.32
CA ASN A 222 20.90 -5.78 -16.85
C ASN A 222 19.92 -6.57 -15.96
N GLY A 223 19.20 -5.88 -15.06
CA GLY A 223 18.16 -6.49 -14.23
C GLY A 223 17.01 -7.06 -15.05
N PHE A 224 16.51 -6.29 -16.03
CA PHE A 224 15.42 -6.72 -16.90
C PHE A 224 15.77 -7.97 -17.71
N TYR A 225 16.96 -8.00 -18.31
CA TYR A 225 17.38 -9.16 -19.12
C TYR A 225 17.76 -10.38 -18.26
N ASN A 226 18.29 -10.17 -17.05
CA ASN A 226 18.48 -11.25 -16.08
C ASN A 226 17.14 -11.90 -15.71
N ASP A 227 16.14 -11.08 -15.35
CA ASP A 227 14.79 -11.56 -15.02
C ASP A 227 14.15 -12.27 -16.23
N GLN A 228 14.28 -11.71 -17.43
CA GLN A 228 13.78 -12.33 -18.66
C GLN A 228 14.39 -13.71 -18.90
N LYS A 229 15.72 -13.84 -18.80
CA LYS A 229 16.42 -15.10 -18.99
C LYS A 229 16.01 -16.13 -17.93
N PHE A 230 15.96 -15.73 -16.67
CA PHE A 230 15.59 -16.62 -15.58
C PHE A 230 14.16 -17.12 -15.70
N ILE A 231 13.19 -16.21 -15.88
CA ILE A 231 11.77 -16.56 -15.97
C ILE A 231 11.45 -17.35 -17.25
N SER A 232 12.08 -17.04 -18.38
CA SER A 232 11.90 -17.85 -19.61
C SER A 232 12.45 -19.27 -19.46
N THR A 233 13.55 -19.44 -18.72
CA THR A 233 14.08 -20.78 -18.39
C THR A 233 13.07 -21.55 -17.53
N ILE A 234 12.50 -20.92 -16.51
CA ILE A 234 11.44 -21.51 -15.68
C ILE A 234 10.23 -21.89 -16.54
N GLU A 235 9.72 -20.98 -17.37
CA GLU A 235 8.56 -21.22 -18.24
C GLU A 235 8.78 -22.38 -19.21
N SER A 236 10.02 -22.53 -19.74
CA SER A 236 10.37 -23.65 -20.62
C SER A 236 10.48 -25.00 -19.90
N SER A 237 10.69 -24.99 -18.58
CA SER A 237 10.82 -26.20 -17.74
C SER A 237 9.49 -26.74 -17.21
N LEU A 238 8.41 -25.96 -17.37
CA LEU A 238 7.08 -26.24 -16.84
C LEU A 238 6.06 -26.49 -17.97
N LYS A 239 4.98 -27.18 -17.66
CA LYS A 239 3.84 -27.31 -18.57
C LYS A 239 3.12 -25.94 -18.68
N PRO A 240 2.50 -25.60 -19.82
CA PRO A 240 1.69 -24.38 -19.92
C PRO A 240 0.60 -24.33 -18.84
N TYR A 241 0.36 -23.15 -18.26
CA TYR A 241 -0.60 -22.92 -17.18
C TYR A 241 -0.23 -23.54 -15.82
N SER A 242 1.00 -24.05 -15.67
CA SER A 242 1.55 -24.44 -14.37
C SER A 242 1.52 -23.30 -13.36
N MET A 243 1.20 -23.65 -12.11
CA MET A 243 1.17 -22.72 -10.98
C MET A 243 2.52 -22.70 -10.27
N VAL A 244 3.03 -21.50 -9.97
CA VAL A 244 4.30 -21.28 -9.26
C VAL A 244 4.03 -20.57 -7.95
N PHE A 245 4.39 -21.23 -6.84
CA PHE A 245 4.24 -20.68 -5.50
C PHE A 245 5.45 -19.80 -5.15
N GLN A 246 5.22 -18.62 -4.59
CA GLN A 246 6.26 -17.63 -4.30
C GLN A 246 6.52 -17.49 -2.81
N LEU A 247 7.78 -17.59 -2.41
CA LEU A 247 8.27 -17.47 -1.04
C LEU A 247 9.32 -16.33 -0.92
N PRO A 248 9.35 -15.60 0.20
CA PRO A 248 8.37 -15.64 1.30
C PRO A 248 7.03 -15.01 0.90
N TYR A 249 6.00 -15.13 1.75
CA TYR A 249 4.79 -14.35 1.58
C TYR A 249 5.09 -12.85 1.71
N VAL A 250 4.81 -12.10 0.66
CA VAL A 250 4.83 -10.63 0.65
C VAL A 250 3.38 -10.15 0.58
N PRO A 251 2.90 -9.31 1.52
CA PRO A 251 1.54 -8.80 1.45
C PRO A 251 1.34 -7.90 0.22
N TYR A 252 0.13 -7.89 -0.34
CA TYR A 252 -0.25 -7.00 -1.44
C TYR A 252 -1.60 -6.34 -1.13
N PRO A 253 -1.84 -5.07 -1.50
CA PRO A 253 -0.90 -4.09 -2.06
C PRO A 253 -0.23 -3.23 -0.96
N GLU A 254 0.70 -2.36 -1.37
CA GLU A 254 1.26 -1.27 -0.55
C GLU A 254 1.76 -1.76 0.82
N ALA A 255 2.51 -2.86 0.84
CA ALA A 255 3.05 -3.44 2.06
C ALA A 255 4.40 -2.82 2.47
N GLY A 256 5.00 -2.02 1.57
CA GLY A 256 6.37 -1.56 1.73
C GLY A 256 7.37 -2.68 1.49
N SER A 257 8.60 -2.49 1.96
CA SER A 257 9.64 -3.50 1.84
C SER A 257 9.54 -4.57 2.92
N LEU A 258 9.64 -5.84 2.54
CA LEU A 258 9.82 -6.96 3.46
C LEU A 258 11.29 -7.37 3.45
N ALA A 259 12.00 -7.15 4.56
CA ALA A 259 13.46 -7.28 4.60
C ALA A 259 14.12 -6.46 3.47
N LYS A 260 14.77 -7.13 2.49
CA LYS A 260 15.37 -6.47 1.31
C LYS A 260 14.51 -6.58 0.05
N ILE A 261 13.33 -7.23 0.13
CA ILE A 261 12.39 -7.32 -0.98
C ILE A 261 11.65 -5.99 -1.11
N GLY A 262 11.71 -5.38 -2.29
CA GLY A 262 10.97 -4.17 -2.60
C GLY A 262 9.48 -4.43 -2.79
N ASP A 263 8.66 -3.40 -2.64
CA ASP A 263 7.22 -3.52 -2.91
C ASP A 263 6.99 -3.95 -4.37
N TYR A 264 6.06 -4.88 -4.56
CA TYR A 264 5.75 -5.50 -5.86
C TYR A 264 6.87 -6.27 -6.56
N ASP A 265 8.03 -6.54 -5.95
CA ASP A 265 9.12 -7.28 -6.60
C ASP A 265 8.69 -8.69 -7.08
N HIS A 266 7.77 -9.33 -6.36
CA HIS A 266 7.19 -10.62 -6.77
C HIS A 266 6.32 -10.54 -8.04
N MET A 267 6.03 -9.35 -8.59
CA MET A 267 5.36 -9.21 -9.89
C MET A 267 6.28 -9.47 -11.08
N ARG A 268 7.60 -9.55 -10.89
CA ARG A 268 8.58 -9.79 -11.97
C ARG A 268 8.26 -11.01 -12.82
N GLY A 269 7.80 -12.11 -12.19
CA GLY A 269 7.39 -13.32 -12.89
C GLY A 269 6.29 -13.07 -13.95
N TYR A 270 5.30 -12.22 -13.65
CA TYR A 270 4.23 -11.87 -14.60
C TYR A 270 4.71 -11.05 -15.79
N LEU A 271 5.76 -10.24 -15.62
CA LEU A 271 6.29 -9.39 -16.70
C LEU A 271 7.06 -10.21 -17.75
N HIS A 272 7.62 -11.35 -17.36
CA HIS A 272 8.53 -12.15 -18.19
C HIS A 272 8.00 -13.54 -18.57
N SER A 273 6.80 -13.91 -18.14
CA SER A 273 6.12 -15.15 -18.52
C SER A 273 4.79 -14.86 -19.23
N LYS A 274 4.32 -15.80 -20.04
CA LYS A 274 3.06 -15.70 -20.80
C LYS A 274 1.99 -16.65 -20.30
N TYR A 275 2.39 -17.84 -19.88
CA TYR A 275 1.47 -18.94 -19.58
C TYR A 275 1.56 -19.41 -18.13
N LEU A 276 2.56 -19.00 -17.36
CA LEU A 276 2.66 -19.35 -15.95
C LEU A 276 1.65 -18.57 -15.10
N ARG A 277 1.22 -19.19 -14.01
CA ARG A 277 0.35 -18.58 -12.99
C ARG A 277 1.13 -18.45 -11.69
N TRP A 278 1.33 -17.24 -11.22
CA TRP A 278 2.08 -16.99 -9.99
C TRP A 278 1.14 -16.77 -8.81
N SER A 279 1.62 -17.03 -7.59
CA SER A 279 0.80 -16.89 -6.40
C SER A 279 0.69 -15.45 -5.87
N TYR A 280 1.66 -14.56 -6.11
CA TYR A 280 1.64 -13.20 -5.57
C TYR A 280 0.51 -12.32 -6.14
N GLY A 281 0.14 -11.24 -5.44
CA GLY A 281 -0.88 -10.30 -5.90
C GLY A 281 -2.28 -10.53 -5.35
N SER A 282 -2.44 -11.50 -4.45
CA SER A 282 -3.65 -11.64 -3.64
C SER A 282 -3.79 -10.46 -2.67
N VAL A 283 -4.97 -9.85 -2.63
CA VAL A 283 -5.25 -8.71 -1.75
C VAL A 283 -5.26 -9.18 -0.29
N ARG A 284 -4.40 -8.62 0.55
CA ARG A 284 -4.33 -8.90 2.01
C ARG A 284 -5.69 -8.66 2.66
N GLY A 285 -5.99 -9.44 3.71
CA GLY A 285 -7.34 -9.48 4.30
C GLY A 285 -8.37 -10.25 3.47
N ARG A 286 -8.01 -10.83 2.32
CA ARG A 286 -8.86 -11.77 1.57
C ARG A 286 -8.36 -13.21 1.72
N GLU A 287 -9.28 -14.15 1.56
CA GLU A 287 -9.04 -15.59 1.73
C GLU A 287 -7.78 -16.10 1.00
N PRO A 288 -7.54 -15.81 -0.30
CA PRO A 288 -6.35 -16.31 -0.98
C PRO A 288 -5.04 -15.80 -0.38
N SER A 289 -5.01 -14.54 0.08
CA SER A 289 -3.82 -13.93 0.69
C SER A 289 -3.57 -14.51 2.09
N ASN A 290 -4.63 -14.80 2.84
CA ASN A 290 -4.55 -15.40 4.16
C ASN A 290 -4.07 -16.85 4.08
N TRP A 291 -4.55 -17.61 3.09
CA TRP A 291 -4.04 -18.95 2.80
C TRP A 291 -2.54 -18.90 2.46
N GLN A 292 -2.12 -18.00 1.57
CA GLN A 292 -0.70 -17.83 1.21
C GLN A 292 0.18 -17.47 2.40
N LYS A 293 -0.27 -16.52 3.23
CA LYS A 293 0.41 -16.13 4.46
C LYS A 293 0.58 -17.34 5.38
N SER A 294 -0.49 -18.10 5.57
CA SER A 294 -0.50 -19.22 6.50
C SER A 294 0.36 -20.39 6.04
N ILE A 295 0.30 -20.76 4.76
CA ILE A 295 1.12 -21.86 4.22
C ILE A 295 2.61 -21.46 4.17
N SER A 296 2.92 -20.18 3.96
CA SER A 296 4.30 -19.68 4.00
C SER A 296 4.92 -19.61 5.40
N SER A 297 4.11 -19.72 6.45
CA SER A 297 4.57 -19.75 7.85
C SER A 297 4.73 -21.18 8.39
N GLU A 298 4.39 -22.21 7.61
CA GLU A 298 4.64 -23.60 8.00
C GLU A 298 6.14 -23.93 7.92
N PRO A 299 6.63 -24.92 8.69
CA PRO A 299 7.97 -25.45 8.51
C PRO A 299 8.24 -25.87 7.06
N ILE A 300 9.46 -25.63 6.58
CA ILE A 300 9.88 -26.10 5.25
C ILE A 300 10.23 -27.59 5.37
N ASP A 301 9.23 -28.43 5.13
CA ASP A 301 9.34 -29.88 5.20
C ASP A 301 8.63 -30.57 4.02
N GLU A 302 8.66 -31.91 4.02
CA GLU A 302 8.00 -32.70 2.99
C GLU A 302 6.47 -32.47 2.96
N VAL A 303 5.86 -32.17 4.11
CA VAL A 303 4.41 -31.92 4.25
C VAL A 303 4.01 -30.65 3.50
N LEU A 304 4.81 -29.58 3.60
CA LEU A 304 4.60 -28.35 2.84
C LEU A 304 4.60 -28.61 1.33
N VAL A 305 5.59 -29.35 0.82
CA VAL A 305 5.69 -29.67 -0.62
C VAL A 305 4.52 -30.53 -1.08
N LYS A 306 4.07 -31.49 -0.25
CA LYS A 306 2.87 -32.30 -0.50
C LYS A 306 1.61 -31.45 -0.56
N LYS A 307 1.42 -30.50 0.36
CA LYS A 307 0.30 -29.54 0.35
C LYS A 307 0.28 -28.73 -0.95
N LEU A 308 1.40 -28.14 -1.34
CA LEU A 308 1.52 -27.39 -2.59
C LEU A 308 1.23 -28.27 -3.82
N SER A 309 1.70 -29.52 -3.80
CA SER A 309 1.51 -30.50 -4.88
C SER A 309 0.03 -30.85 -5.10
N VAL A 310 -0.74 -31.11 -4.03
CA VAL A 310 -2.16 -31.45 -4.19
C VAL A 310 -2.99 -30.25 -4.63
N VAL A 311 -2.69 -29.06 -4.10
CA VAL A 311 -3.31 -27.79 -4.51
C VAL A 311 -3.09 -27.52 -5.99
N GLY A 312 -1.95 -27.96 -6.51
CA GLY A 312 -1.67 -28.05 -7.93
C GLY A 312 -0.49 -27.22 -8.39
N PHE A 313 0.34 -26.71 -7.47
CA PHE A 313 1.60 -26.05 -7.83
C PHE A 313 2.56 -27.04 -8.50
N ASP A 314 3.35 -26.52 -9.44
CA ASP A 314 4.36 -27.27 -10.20
C ASP A 314 5.77 -26.71 -9.96
N GLY A 315 5.89 -25.55 -9.32
CA GLY A 315 7.18 -24.99 -8.92
C GLY A 315 7.11 -24.06 -7.72
N ILE A 316 8.25 -23.87 -7.09
CA ILE A 316 8.45 -22.98 -5.94
C ILE A 316 9.52 -21.95 -6.32
N TYR A 317 9.15 -20.68 -6.32
CA TYR A 317 10.01 -19.53 -6.58
C TYR A 317 10.36 -18.85 -5.26
N ILE A 318 11.63 -18.59 -5.02
CA ILE A 318 12.14 -18.06 -3.75
C ILE A 318 12.94 -16.79 -4.01
N ASP A 319 12.59 -15.70 -3.34
CA ASP A 319 13.41 -14.50 -3.26
C ASP A 319 14.28 -14.54 -1.98
N ARG A 320 15.59 -14.72 -2.16
CA ARG A 320 16.56 -14.81 -1.04
C ARG A 320 16.60 -13.54 -0.20
N TYR A 321 16.19 -12.40 -0.75
CA TYR A 321 16.18 -11.12 -0.04
C TYR A 321 15.14 -11.05 1.08
N GLY A 322 14.23 -12.03 1.14
CA GLY A 322 13.27 -12.19 2.22
C GLY A 322 13.84 -12.82 3.49
N TYR A 323 15.08 -13.33 3.45
CA TYR A 323 15.67 -14.12 4.53
C TYR A 323 16.97 -13.49 5.03
N GLU A 324 17.17 -13.49 6.36
CA GLU A 324 18.37 -12.90 6.99
C GLU A 324 19.67 -13.60 6.55
N ASP A 325 19.61 -14.90 6.33
CA ASP A 325 20.75 -15.73 5.91
C ASP A 325 20.97 -15.75 4.38
N ASN A 326 20.22 -14.90 3.64
CA ASN A 326 20.11 -14.87 2.18
C ASN A 326 19.63 -16.21 1.57
N GLY A 327 18.74 -16.90 2.28
CA GLY A 327 18.04 -18.10 1.82
C GLY A 327 18.91 -19.35 1.81
N ARG A 328 19.95 -19.43 2.65
CA ARG A 328 20.83 -20.61 2.72
C ARG A 328 20.13 -21.81 3.36
N GLN A 329 19.42 -21.59 4.47
CA GLN A 329 18.67 -22.63 5.17
C GLN A 329 17.55 -23.18 4.29
N ILE A 330 16.68 -22.31 3.77
CA ILE A 330 15.56 -22.73 2.92
C ILE A 330 16.01 -23.45 1.64
N GLN A 331 17.16 -23.06 1.07
CA GLN A 331 17.76 -23.79 -0.04
C GLN A 331 18.17 -25.20 0.37
N SER A 332 18.85 -25.34 1.52
CA SER A 332 19.26 -26.64 2.04
C SER A 332 18.06 -27.55 2.30
N ASP A 333 17.01 -27.01 2.91
CA ASP A 333 15.78 -27.75 3.23
C ASP A 333 15.11 -28.29 1.95
N PHE A 334 14.94 -27.45 0.92
CA PHE A 334 14.36 -27.89 -0.35
C PHE A 334 15.25 -28.88 -1.12
N ILE A 335 16.58 -28.71 -1.10
CA ILE A 335 17.51 -29.69 -1.68
C ILE A 335 17.36 -31.03 -0.97
N GLU A 336 17.22 -31.03 0.36
CA GLU A 336 17.03 -32.25 1.14
C GLU A 336 15.70 -32.93 0.81
N ILE A 337 14.62 -32.17 0.66
CA ILE A 337 13.28 -32.72 0.37
C ILE A 337 13.19 -33.23 -1.07
N LEU A 338 13.60 -32.40 -2.03
CA LEU A 338 13.40 -32.66 -3.47
C LEU A 338 14.51 -33.51 -4.09
N LYS A 339 15.67 -33.61 -3.42
CA LYS A 339 16.88 -34.25 -3.93
C LYS A 339 17.34 -33.68 -5.27
N ASP A 340 17.09 -32.39 -5.48
CA ASP A 340 17.44 -31.64 -6.69
C ASP A 340 17.92 -30.23 -6.34
N TYR A 341 18.70 -29.63 -7.25
CA TYR A 341 19.25 -28.28 -7.10
C TYR A 341 18.34 -27.24 -7.78
N PRO A 342 18.23 -26.02 -7.22
CA PRO A 342 17.41 -24.99 -7.83
C PRO A 342 18.03 -24.45 -9.11
N LEU A 343 17.18 -23.99 -10.03
CA LEU A 343 17.58 -22.98 -11.00
C LEU A 343 17.82 -21.67 -10.28
N GLU A 344 18.86 -20.94 -10.65
CA GLU A 344 19.19 -19.64 -10.07
C GLU A 344 19.35 -18.60 -11.17
N ASP A 345 19.02 -17.36 -10.85
CA ASP A 345 19.32 -16.23 -11.72
C ASP A 345 20.83 -15.89 -11.69
N ASP A 346 21.30 -15.06 -12.61
CA ASP A 346 22.73 -14.76 -12.73
C ASP A 346 23.23 -13.94 -11.51
N GLN A 347 22.33 -13.23 -10.82
CA GLN A 347 22.65 -12.44 -9.61
C GLN A 347 22.53 -13.24 -8.31
N LYS A 348 22.11 -14.51 -8.37
CA LYS A 348 21.91 -15.37 -7.19
C LYS A 348 20.96 -14.76 -6.15
N ARG A 349 19.97 -13.98 -6.59
CA ARG A 349 18.89 -13.46 -5.75
C ARG A 349 17.72 -14.44 -5.74
N PHE A 350 17.34 -14.95 -6.90
CA PHE A 350 16.16 -15.78 -7.06
C PHE A 350 16.55 -17.25 -7.24
N MET A 351 15.74 -18.13 -6.65
CA MET A 351 15.83 -19.56 -6.83
C MET A 351 14.50 -20.10 -7.31
N PHE A 352 14.55 -21.16 -8.11
CA PHE A 352 13.37 -21.90 -8.52
C PHE A 352 13.59 -23.40 -8.39
N PHE A 353 12.67 -24.06 -7.69
CA PHE A 353 12.58 -25.51 -7.59
C PHE A 353 11.41 -26.02 -8.44
N ASN A 354 11.70 -26.95 -9.35
CA ASN A 354 10.67 -27.69 -10.07
C ASN A 354 10.18 -28.82 -9.18
N ILE A 355 8.86 -28.89 -8.93
CA ILE A 355 8.29 -29.93 -8.06
C ILE A 355 7.40 -30.92 -8.83
N GLN A 356 7.39 -30.89 -10.17
CA GLN A 356 6.57 -31.78 -10.99
C GLN A 356 6.86 -33.25 -10.70
N ASP A 357 8.14 -33.66 -10.68
CA ASP A 357 8.53 -35.05 -10.43
C ASP A 357 8.15 -35.52 -9.03
N PHE A 358 8.31 -34.64 -8.03
CA PHE A 358 7.88 -34.91 -6.66
C PHE A 358 6.36 -35.08 -6.59
N LYS A 359 5.63 -34.15 -7.21
CA LYS A 359 4.17 -34.14 -7.29
C LYS A 359 3.62 -35.38 -7.97
N GLU A 360 4.17 -35.77 -9.11
CA GLU A 360 3.73 -36.95 -9.87
C GLU A 360 3.90 -38.21 -9.02
N LYS A 361 5.09 -38.43 -8.43
CA LYS A 361 5.33 -39.57 -7.52
C LYS A 361 4.41 -39.57 -6.31
N TYR A 362 4.26 -38.43 -5.65
CA TYR A 362 3.42 -38.33 -4.46
C TYR A 362 1.95 -38.60 -4.78
N ILE A 363 1.41 -38.01 -5.87
CA ILE A 363 0.04 -38.26 -6.32
C ILE A 363 -0.19 -39.74 -6.67
N GLU A 364 0.78 -40.41 -7.31
CA GLU A 364 0.70 -41.85 -7.61
C GLU A 364 0.64 -42.71 -6.34
N THR A 365 1.32 -42.31 -5.27
CA THR A 365 1.31 -43.02 -3.99
C THR A 365 0.13 -42.68 -3.08
N LEU A 366 -0.67 -41.67 -3.43
CA LEU A 366 -1.76 -41.18 -2.60
C LEU A 366 -2.87 -42.23 -2.52
N LYS A 367 -3.11 -42.76 -1.31
CA LYS A 367 -4.13 -43.80 -1.06
C LYS A 367 -5.53 -43.24 -0.82
N VAL A 368 -5.66 -41.92 -0.82
CA VAL A 368 -6.90 -41.19 -0.56
C VAL A 368 -7.23 -40.28 -1.74
N ASP A 369 -8.47 -39.81 -1.80
CA ASP A 369 -8.89 -38.89 -2.85
C ASP A 369 -8.07 -37.58 -2.80
N ARG A 370 -7.48 -37.21 -3.94
CA ARG A 370 -6.70 -35.99 -4.09
C ARG A 370 -7.52 -34.74 -3.81
N GLU A 371 -8.79 -34.70 -4.25
CA GLU A 371 -9.63 -33.53 -4.02
C GLU A 371 -9.92 -33.35 -2.52
N MET A 372 -10.04 -34.43 -1.76
CA MET A 372 -10.12 -34.36 -0.30
C MET A 372 -8.86 -33.73 0.31
N CYS A 373 -7.65 -34.16 -0.11
CA CYS A 373 -6.41 -33.59 0.43
C CYS A 373 -6.18 -32.14 -0.01
N LYS A 374 -6.61 -31.79 -1.22
CA LYS A 374 -6.61 -30.41 -1.71
C LYS A 374 -7.56 -29.53 -0.91
N ASP A 375 -8.78 -30.00 -0.64
CA ASP A 375 -9.71 -29.31 0.24
C ASP A 375 -9.08 -29.10 1.62
N ILE A 376 -8.42 -30.12 2.20
CA ILE A 376 -7.70 -30.00 3.48
C ILE A 376 -6.57 -28.97 3.42
N ALA A 377 -5.77 -28.96 2.36
CA ALA A 377 -4.67 -28.02 2.20
C ALA A 377 -5.13 -26.56 2.01
N LEU A 378 -6.31 -26.35 1.41
CA LEU A 378 -6.94 -25.03 1.25
C LEU A 378 -7.78 -24.64 2.49
N ALA A 379 -8.22 -25.62 3.27
CA ALA A 379 -9.13 -25.50 4.41
C ALA A 379 -8.47 -24.90 5.66
N LYS A 380 -7.85 -23.73 5.55
CA LYS A 380 -7.47 -22.96 6.73
C LYS A 380 -8.55 -21.92 7.02
N PRO A 381 -9.24 -22.03 8.17
CA PRO A 381 -10.22 -21.03 8.58
C PRO A 381 -9.60 -19.63 8.58
N MET A 382 -10.37 -18.67 8.05
CA MET A 382 -9.97 -17.27 8.11
C MET A 382 -10.10 -16.78 9.54
N ILE A 383 -9.05 -16.14 10.04
CA ILE A 383 -9.06 -15.48 11.35
C ILE A 383 -8.99 -13.98 11.11
N THR A 384 -10.02 -13.27 11.54
CA THR A 384 -10.08 -11.81 11.45
C THR A 384 -10.31 -11.24 12.84
N PHE A 385 -9.36 -10.41 13.30
CA PHE A 385 -9.59 -9.55 14.47
C PHE A 385 -10.43 -8.38 13.99
N ASP A 386 -11.66 -8.30 14.46
CA ASP A 386 -12.67 -7.36 13.99
C ASP A 386 -12.91 -6.26 15.05
N THR A 387 -14.15 -5.79 15.17
CA THR A 387 -14.56 -4.71 16.05
C THR A 387 -13.98 -4.85 17.46
N GLY A 388 -13.36 -3.77 17.94
CA GLY A 388 -12.83 -3.67 19.29
C GLY A 388 -11.34 -4.01 19.43
N PHE A 389 -10.73 -4.73 18.49
CA PHE A 389 -9.28 -4.98 18.50
C PHE A 389 -8.51 -3.95 17.69
N TYR A 390 -7.37 -3.51 18.21
CA TYR A 390 -6.42 -2.65 17.51
C TYR A 390 -5.41 -3.48 16.71
N ALA A 391 -4.59 -2.77 15.91
CA ALA A 391 -3.50 -3.38 15.13
C ALA A 391 -2.54 -4.18 16.02
N ILE A 392 -1.90 -5.20 15.43
CA ILE A 392 -0.90 -6.01 16.11
C ILE A 392 0.34 -5.17 16.43
N GLU A 393 0.87 -5.37 17.62
CA GLU A 393 2.13 -4.82 18.12
C GLU A 393 3.08 -5.96 18.47
N THR A 394 4.38 -5.69 18.42
CA THR A 394 5.42 -6.65 18.78
C THR A 394 6.65 -5.91 19.30
N ASP A 395 7.38 -6.55 20.20
CA ASP A 395 8.71 -6.12 20.67
C ASP A 395 9.84 -7.02 20.15
N GLY A 396 9.54 -7.90 19.18
CA GLY A 396 10.45 -8.88 18.62
C GLY A 396 10.50 -10.21 19.38
N LYS A 397 9.96 -10.28 20.61
CA LYS A 397 9.83 -11.51 21.38
C LYS A 397 8.37 -11.93 21.51
N ASP A 398 7.53 -11.00 21.95
CA ASP A 398 6.11 -11.18 22.15
C ASP A 398 5.32 -10.39 21.10
N ASN A 399 4.08 -10.81 20.85
CA ASN A 399 3.13 -10.04 20.07
C ASN A 399 1.83 -9.85 20.83
N TRP A 400 1.17 -8.72 20.64
CA TRP A 400 -0.10 -8.44 21.29
C TRP A 400 -1.04 -7.59 20.43
N ARG A 401 -2.33 -7.66 20.76
CA ARG A 401 -3.37 -6.74 20.28
C ARG A 401 -4.11 -6.17 21.46
N TRP A 402 -4.09 -4.85 21.59
CA TRP A 402 -4.98 -4.14 22.52
C TRP A 402 -6.43 -4.24 22.05
N SER A 403 -7.34 -4.19 23.01
CA SER A 403 -8.79 -4.21 22.80
C SER A 403 -9.47 -3.08 23.57
N ASN A 404 -10.64 -2.67 23.07
CA ASN A 404 -11.64 -1.92 23.81
C ASN A 404 -12.28 -2.83 24.91
N GLN A 405 -13.30 -2.35 25.64
CA GLN A 405 -14.06 -3.16 26.61
C GLN A 405 -14.64 -4.43 25.98
N THR A 406 -15.02 -4.34 24.71
CA THR A 406 -15.46 -5.47 23.92
C THR A 406 -14.55 -5.65 22.71
N GLY A 407 -14.36 -6.90 22.30
CA GLY A 407 -13.56 -7.28 21.14
C GLY A 407 -14.16 -8.50 20.44
N GLN A 408 -14.02 -8.58 19.12
CA GLN A 408 -14.53 -9.69 18.31
C GLN A 408 -13.44 -10.32 17.45
N ILE A 409 -13.40 -11.65 17.45
CA ILE A 409 -12.61 -12.44 16.51
C ILE A 409 -13.58 -13.25 15.66
N LYS A 410 -13.52 -13.06 14.34
CA LYS A 410 -14.27 -13.85 13.37
C LYS A 410 -13.44 -15.03 12.89
N LEU A 411 -14.04 -16.21 12.97
CA LEU A 411 -13.49 -17.46 12.44
C LEU A 411 -14.39 -17.94 11.30
N THR A 412 -13.92 -17.85 10.06
CA THR A 412 -14.69 -18.28 8.89
C THR A 412 -14.20 -19.64 8.41
N ASN A 413 -15.05 -20.67 8.50
CA ASN A 413 -14.81 -21.97 7.87
C ASN A 413 -15.48 -22.00 6.50
N SER A 414 -14.72 -21.68 5.46
CA SER A 414 -15.20 -21.69 4.06
C SER A 414 -15.27 -23.08 3.43
N THR A 415 -15.15 -24.14 4.24
CA THR A 415 -15.07 -25.53 3.76
C THR A 415 -16.40 -26.24 3.96
N LYS A 416 -16.61 -27.35 3.25
CA LYS A 416 -17.81 -28.19 3.39
C LYS A 416 -17.74 -29.18 4.57
N GLN A 417 -16.70 -29.11 5.39
CA GLN A 417 -16.46 -30.04 6.50
C GLN A 417 -16.32 -29.29 7.81
N GLU A 418 -16.70 -29.93 8.91
CA GLU A 418 -16.43 -29.42 10.25
C GLU A 418 -14.92 -29.35 10.51
N ARG A 419 -14.49 -28.37 11.30
CA ARG A 419 -13.09 -28.16 11.64
C ARG A 419 -12.93 -27.89 13.12
N SER A 420 -11.96 -28.54 13.75
CA SER A 420 -11.57 -28.20 15.11
C SER A 420 -10.44 -27.18 15.09
N VAL A 421 -10.65 -26.07 15.79
CA VAL A 421 -9.64 -25.03 16.00
C VAL A 421 -9.36 -24.90 17.48
N THR A 422 -8.09 -24.94 17.85
CA THR A 422 -7.64 -24.60 19.19
C THR A 422 -6.87 -23.27 19.12
N MET A 423 -7.41 -22.26 19.79
CA MET A 423 -6.79 -20.96 19.94
C MET A 423 -6.15 -20.89 21.33
N GLY A 424 -4.82 -20.84 21.36
CA GLY A 424 -4.04 -20.56 22.58
C GLY A 424 -3.64 -19.11 22.62
N MET A 425 -3.71 -18.46 23.78
CA MET A 425 -3.32 -17.07 23.97
C MET A 425 -2.96 -16.80 25.43
N GLU A 426 -2.38 -15.64 25.68
CA GLU A 426 -2.35 -15.05 27.02
C GLU A 426 -3.25 -13.82 27.05
N VAL A 427 -3.87 -13.55 28.19
CA VAL A 427 -4.75 -12.39 28.38
C VAL A 427 -4.25 -11.55 29.54
N ALA A 428 -4.15 -10.25 29.34
CA ALA A 428 -3.83 -9.29 30.39
C ALA A 428 -4.74 -8.07 30.32
N SER A 429 -5.09 -7.48 31.47
CA SER A 429 -5.62 -6.11 31.52
C SER A 429 -4.46 -5.11 31.57
N GLY A 430 -4.73 -3.85 31.26
CA GLY A 430 -3.70 -2.81 31.43
C GLY A 430 -3.59 -2.25 32.85
N SER A 431 -4.26 -2.86 33.84
CA SER A 431 -4.28 -2.43 35.24
C SER A 431 -3.82 -3.57 36.16
N SER A 432 -3.18 -3.24 37.28
CA SER A 432 -2.87 -4.21 38.34
C SER A 432 -4.13 -4.71 39.07
N THR A 433 -5.27 -4.02 38.90
CA THR A 433 -6.54 -4.39 39.53
C THR A 433 -7.15 -5.62 38.83
N PRO A 434 -7.46 -6.70 39.57
CA PRO A 434 -8.13 -7.88 39.00
C PRO A 434 -9.45 -7.50 38.33
N SER A 435 -9.65 -8.00 37.12
CA SER A 435 -10.83 -7.77 36.30
C SER A 435 -11.29 -9.10 35.69
N SER A 436 -12.54 -9.18 35.27
CA SER A 436 -13.08 -10.33 34.55
C SER A 436 -13.01 -10.12 33.03
N LEU A 437 -12.81 -11.23 32.32
CA LEU A 437 -13.00 -11.35 30.88
C LEU A 437 -14.01 -12.47 30.61
N LYS A 438 -15.13 -12.12 30.01
CA LYS A 438 -16.11 -13.05 29.47
C LYS A 438 -15.78 -13.33 28.00
N VAL A 439 -15.77 -14.60 27.63
CA VAL A 439 -15.53 -15.07 26.25
C VAL A 439 -16.66 -15.99 25.82
N TYR A 440 -17.33 -15.70 24.71
CA TYR A 440 -18.45 -16.51 24.23
C TYR A 440 -18.59 -16.48 22.71
N THR A 441 -19.15 -17.53 22.12
CA THR A 441 -19.48 -17.55 20.69
C THR A 441 -20.91 -17.06 20.44
N ASP A 442 -21.14 -16.46 19.28
CA ASP A 442 -22.44 -15.98 18.84
C ASP A 442 -23.48 -17.10 18.62
N ASP A 443 -23.01 -18.30 18.27
CA ASP A 443 -23.84 -19.49 18.14
C ASP A 443 -24.16 -20.18 19.48
N GLY A 444 -23.54 -19.74 20.57
CA GLY A 444 -23.77 -20.27 21.92
C GLY A 444 -23.07 -21.61 22.20
N ASP A 445 -22.24 -22.11 21.28
CA ASP A 445 -21.52 -23.38 21.45
C ASP A 445 -20.39 -23.28 22.50
N TYR A 446 -19.96 -22.06 22.86
CA TYR A 446 -18.95 -21.82 23.87
C TYR A 446 -19.25 -20.59 24.74
N GLU A 447 -19.05 -20.72 26.05
CA GLU A 447 -19.05 -19.61 27.01
C GLU A 447 -18.05 -19.89 28.14
N SER A 448 -17.25 -18.89 28.51
CA SER A 448 -16.29 -18.94 29.60
C SER A 448 -16.19 -17.58 30.29
N ASN A 449 -15.96 -17.60 31.60
CA ASN A 449 -15.72 -16.40 32.41
C ASN A 449 -14.38 -16.55 33.13
N ILE A 450 -13.41 -15.74 32.74
CA ILE A 450 -12.11 -15.62 33.39
C ILE A 450 -12.24 -14.51 34.44
N THR A 451 -12.05 -14.82 35.72
CA THR A 451 -12.35 -13.88 36.82
C THR A 451 -11.18 -13.00 37.27
N THR A 452 -9.95 -13.27 36.82
CA THR A 452 -8.75 -12.61 37.33
C THR A 452 -7.73 -12.29 36.24
N ILE A 453 -8.12 -11.53 35.22
CA ILE A 453 -7.13 -10.88 34.34
C ILE A 453 -6.59 -9.62 35.03
N SER A 454 -5.27 -9.43 34.98
CA SER A 454 -4.56 -8.28 35.56
C SER A 454 -3.42 -7.86 34.62
N GLY A 455 -2.55 -6.94 35.05
CA GLY A 455 -1.33 -6.60 34.33
C GLY A 455 -0.38 -7.78 34.09
N THR A 456 -0.52 -8.88 34.86
CA THR A 456 0.20 -10.13 34.61
C THR A 456 -0.59 -10.99 33.61
N PRO A 457 0.03 -11.46 32.52
CA PRO A 457 -0.62 -12.33 31.55
C PRO A 457 -1.10 -13.65 32.17
N THR A 458 -2.31 -14.06 31.82
CA THR A 458 -2.91 -15.34 32.19
C THR A 458 -3.10 -16.17 30.93
N GLU A 459 -2.54 -17.37 30.89
CA GLU A 459 -2.74 -18.32 29.79
C GLU A 459 -4.22 -18.71 29.65
N TYR A 460 -4.69 -18.77 28.41
CA TYR A 460 -6.05 -19.12 28.06
C TYR A 460 -6.08 -19.90 26.75
N SER A 461 -6.85 -20.98 26.72
CA SER A 461 -7.01 -21.83 25.54
C SER A 461 -8.49 -22.12 25.34
N ILE A 462 -8.94 -22.00 24.10
CA ILE A 462 -10.30 -22.30 23.66
C ILE A 462 -10.22 -23.25 22.48
N THR A 463 -11.05 -24.30 22.51
CA THR A 463 -11.20 -25.23 21.38
C THR A 463 -12.64 -25.17 20.88
N LEU A 464 -12.81 -24.86 19.60
CA LEU A 464 -14.10 -24.72 18.94
C LEU A 464 -14.22 -25.71 17.78
N THR A 465 -15.46 -26.13 17.50
CA THR A 465 -15.80 -26.88 16.29
C THR A 465 -16.51 -25.93 15.34
N LEU A 466 -15.84 -25.54 14.26
CA LEU A 466 -16.37 -24.63 13.26
C LEU A 466 -17.27 -25.38 12.27
N LYS A 467 -18.52 -24.94 12.18
CA LYS A 467 -19.51 -25.47 11.24
C LYS A 467 -19.08 -25.23 9.78
N PRO A 468 -19.46 -26.12 8.84
CA PRO A 468 -19.17 -25.93 7.42
C PRO A 468 -19.81 -24.65 6.86
N MET A 469 -19.12 -23.96 5.96
CA MET A 469 -19.61 -22.77 5.26
C MET A 469 -20.21 -21.71 6.21
N HIS A 470 -19.60 -21.55 7.38
CA HIS A 470 -20.12 -20.73 8.46
C HIS A 470 -19.05 -19.80 9.02
N GLU A 471 -19.49 -18.65 9.53
CA GLU A 471 -18.68 -17.71 10.29
C GLU A 471 -19.10 -17.82 11.76
N THR A 472 -18.14 -18.09 12.63
CA THR A 472 -18.33 -18.09 14.08
C THR A 472 -17.65 -16.85 14.66
N ILE A 473 -18.35 -16.09 15.48
CA ILE A 473 -17.84 -14.88 16.13
C ILE A 473 -17.53 -15.17 17.59
N ILE A 474 -16.26 -15.05 17.97
CA ILE A 474 -15.83 -15.08 19.37
C ILE A 474 -15.90 -13.66 19.91
N ASN A 475 -16.76 -13.44 20.90
CA ASN A 475 -16.93 -12.19 21.60
C ASN A 475 -16.11 -12.21 22.89
N PHE A 476 -15.43 -11.10 23.16
CA PHE A 476 -14.65 -10.83 24.36
C PHE A 476 -15.26 -9.62 25.05
N GLU A 477 -15.56 -9.72 26.34
CA GLU A 477 -16.10 -8.62 27.14
C GLU A 477 -15.36 -8.51 28.47
N SER A 478 -14.75 -7.36 28.73
CA SER A 478 -14.02 -7.10 29.96
C SER A 478 -14.58 -5.92 30.74
N ASN A 479 -14.58 -6.06 32.07
CA ASN A 479 -14.85 -4.96 33.00
C ASN A 479 -13.56 -4.29 33.49
N ALA A 480 -12.43 -4.51 32.82
CA ALA A 480 -11.17 -3.86 33.15
C ALA A 480 -11.29 -2.34 33.13
N GLN A 481 -10.41 -1.67 33.85
CA GLN A 481 -10.29 -0.22 33.79
C GLN A 481 -9.55 0.19 32.51
N GLN A 482 -9.89 1.37 31.99
CA GLN A 482 -9.20 1.93 30.84
C GLN A 482 -7.73 2.20 31.21
N VAL A 483 -6.83 1.92 30.27
CA VAL A 483 -5.40 2.24 30.40
C VAL A 483 -5.20 3.75 30.28
N GLU A 484 -4.62 4.36 31.30
CA GLU A 484 -4.19 5.76 31.24
C GLU A 484 -2.84 5.84 30.51
N SER A 485 -2.84 6.43 29.31
CA SER A 485 -1.60 6.70 28.56
C SER A 485 -1.74 7.91 27.64
N LEU A 486 -0.63 8.36 27.06
CA LEU A 486 -0.62 9.40 26.01
C LEU A 486 -1.08 8.87 24.64
N ASP A 487 -1.32 7.57 24.52
CA ASP A 487 -1.90 6.96 23.34
C ASP A 487 -3.36 7.41 23.16
N THR A 488 -3.74 7.75 21.93
CA THR A 488 -5.10 8.18 21.60
C THR A 488 -6.12 7.05 21.61
N ARG A 489 -5.68 5.78 21.63
CA ARG A 489 -6.55 4.60 21.63
C ARG A 489 -7.18 4.37 23.00
N ILE A 490 -8.44 3.94 23.00
CA ILE A 490 -9.16 3.55 24.22
C ILE A 490 -8.90 2.06 24.45
N MET A 491 -8.00 1.75 25.38
CA MET A 491 -7.50 0.40 25.63
C MET A 491 -7.93 -0.10 27.01
N PHE A 492 -8.29 -1.39 27.11
CA PHE A 492 -8.76 -2.01 28.36
C PHE A 492 -8.00 -3.31 28.67
N PHE A 493 -7.97 -4.23 27.71
CA PHE A 493 -7.25 -5.50 27.82
C PHE A 493 -6.47 -5.80 26.53
N ARG A 494 -5.58 -6.78 26.58
CA ARG A 494 -4.81 -7.26 25.43
C ARG A 494 -4.78 -8.77 25.38
N LEU A 495 -4.75 -9.28 24.15
CA LEU A 495 -4.42 -10.67 23.85
C LEU A 495 -2.96 -10.72 23.42
N LEU A 496 -2.17 -11.59 24.04
CA LEU A 496 -0.75 -11.79 23.74
C LEU A 496 -0.52 -13.19 23.20
N ASN A 497 0.53 -13.32 22.37
CA ASN A 497 1.10 -14.59 21.92
C ASN A 497 0.06 -15.58 21.40
N PHE A 498 -0.95 -15.06 20.70
CA PHE A 498 -2.08 -15.87 20.25
C PHE A 498 -1.66 -16.78 19.08
N THR A 499 -2.04 -18.04 19.18
CA THR A 499 -1.78 -19.09 18.20
C THR A 499 -3.08 -19.78 17.84
N PHE A 500 -3.20 -20.20 16.58
CA PHE A 500 -4.34 -20.95 16.10
C PHE A 500 -3.83 -22.25 15.50
N THR A 501 -4.24 -23.35 16.11
CA THR A 501 -3.92 -24.70 15.64
C THR A 501 -5.20 -25.31 15.09
N PHE A 502 -5.16 -25.65 13.81
CA PHE A 502 -6.24 -26.35 13.15
C PHE A 502 -5.91 -27.82 13.13
N SER A 503 -6.90 -28.65 13.42
CA SER A 503 -6.77 -30.10 13.32
C SER A 503 -7.90 -30.64 12.48
N ASP A 504 -7.54 -31.50 11.54
CA ASP A 504 -8.49 -32.37 10.86
C ASP A 504 -8.05 -33.82 11.08
N PRO A 505 -8.92 -34.66 11.65
CA PRO A 505 -8.64 -36.09 11.81
C PRO A 505 -8.22 -36.79 10.51
N LYS A 506 -8.58 -36.24 9.35
CA LYS A 506 -8.21 -36.76 8.02
C LYS A 506 -6.85 -36.25 7.53
N GLU A 507 -6.28 -35.23 8.15
CA GLU A 507 -5.00 -34.63 7.74
C GLU A 507 -3.86 -35.65 7.74
N GLN A 508 -3.81 -36.53 8.75
CA GLN A 508 -2.84 -37.63 8.83
C GLN A 508 -2.94 -38.64 7.69
N LYS A 509 -4.06 -38.67 6.94
CA LYS A 509 -4.21 -39.55 5.79
C LYS A 509 -3.67 -38.93 4.51
N CYS A 510 -3.46 -37.61 4.50
CA CYS A 510 -2.94 -36.90 3.36
C CYS A 510 -1.41 -36.85 3.40
N TRP A 511 -0.81 -36.42 4.51
CA TRP A 511 0.62 -36.08 4.53
C TRP A 511 1.55 -37.16 5.03
#